data_AF-I1DXL8-F1
#
_entry.id   AF-I1DXL8-F1
#
_cell.length_a   1.000
_cell.length_b   1.000
_cell.length_c   1.000
_cell.angle_alpha   90.00
_cell.angle_beta   90.00
_cell.angle_gamma   90.00
#
_symmetry.space_group_name_H-M   'P 1'
#
loop_
_entity.id
_entity.type
_entity.pdbx_description
1 polymer ?
#
loop_
_entity_poly.entity_id
_entity_poly.type
_entity_poly.pdbx_seq_one_letter_code
_entity_poly.pdbx_strand_id
1 'polypeptide(L)'
;MQKTKLAVNWIEDKQPVQQGTYFAAVRYQTGFGAYEVIAWDGEQWQLDASVRVVGWIAFDDFLKNLDINWPVSDQKADAAFKAQYEANKDNFKPDEFVEVE
;
A
#
# COMPACT_ATOMS: atom_id res chain seq x y z
N MET A 1 -16.81 18.17 -3.54
CA MET A 1 -15.90 17.37 -2.70
C MET A 1 -15.04 18.31 -1.89
N GLN A 2 -15.08 18.20 -0.57
CA GLN A 2 -14.21 19.00 0.31
C GLN A 2 -12.80 18.40 0.23
N LYS A 3 -11.81 19.21 -0.16
CA LYS A 3 -10.42 18.77 -0.21
C LYS A 3 -9.87 18.72 1.21
N THR A 4 -9.84 17.54 1.81
CA THR A 4 -9.07 17.34 3.04
C THR A 4 -7.59 17.41 2.69
N LYS A 5 -6.86 18.34 3.34
CA LYS A 5 -5.41 18.42 3.18
C LYS A 5 -4.78 17.28 3.96
N LEU A 6 -4.19 16.32 3.25
CA LEU A 6 -3.34 15.31 3.85
C LEU A 6 -1.95 15.89 4.06
N ALA A 7 -1.45 15.91 5.30
CA ALA A 7 -0.08 16.29 5.59
C ALA A 7 0.82 15.07 5.38
N VAL A 8 1.65 15.10 4.35
CA VAL A 8 2.65 14.06 4.08
C VAL A 8 4.03 14.63 4.41
N ASN A 9 4.76 13.96 5.31
CA ASN A 9 6.14 14.30 5.64
C ASN A 9 7.06 13.60 4.63
N TRP A 10 7.33 14.29 3.53
CA TRP A 10 8.19 13.76 2.47
C TRP A 10 9.63 13.57 2.97
N ILE A 11 10.22 12.44 2.58
CA ILE A 11 11.65 12.22 2.68
C ILE A 11 12.27 12.61 1.33
N GLU A 12 13.12 13.62 1.37
CA GLU A 12 13.79 14.21 0.21
C GLU A 12 15.30 13.95 0.30
N ASP A 13 15.98 13.95 -0.86
CA ASP A 13 17.43 13.82 -0.99
C ASP A 13 18.07 12.57 -0.33
N LYS A 14 17.26 11.56 -0.04
CA LYS A 14 17.71 10.28 0.54
C LYS A 14 17.10 9.12 -0.24
N GLN A 15 17.81 8.01 -0.27
CA GLN A 15 17.25 6.74 -0.77
C GLN A 15 16.60 5.97 0.38
N PRO A 16 15.60 5.12 0.10
CA PRO A 16 15.05 4.22 1.11
C PRO A 16 16.09 3.24 1.61
N VAL A 17 16.02 2.90 2.90
CA VAL A 17 16.94 1.95 3.53
C VAL A 17 16.47 0.51 3.33
N GLN A 18 15.16 0.30 3.20
CA GLN A 18 14.54 -1.02 3.14
C GLN A 18 13.93 -1.27 1.75
N GLN A 19 14.09 -2.48 1.24
CA GLN A 19 13.33 -2.95 0.08
C GLN A 19 11.82 -2.87 0.39
N GLY A 20 11.01 -2.43 -0.58
CA GLY A 20 9.56 -2.35 -0.37
C GLY A 20 8.85 -1.41 -1.33
N THR A 21 7.59 -1.11 -1.00
CA THR A 21 6.72 -0.24 -1.80
C THR A 21 6.59 1.13 -1.15
N TYR A 22 6.67 2.17 -1.97
CA TYR A 22 6.71 3.56 -1.53
C TYR A 22 5.71 4.41 -2.30
N PHE A 23 5.10 5.38 -1.63
CA PHE A 23 4.38 6.46 -2.30
C PHE A 23 5.39 7.58 -2.61
N ALA A 24 5.57 7.88 -3.89
CA ALA A 24 6.62 8.77 -4.37
C ALA A 24 6.06 9.92 -5.19
N ALA A 25 6.62 11.11 -4.98
CA ALA A 25 6.50 12.22 -5.90
C ALA A 25 7.60 12.08 -6.96
N VAL A 26 7.21 12.04 -8.23
CA VAL A 26 8.13 11.90 -9.37
C VAL A 26 8.12 13.11 -10.29
N ARG A 27 9.22 13.29 -11.00
CA ARG A 27 9.42 14.32 -12.02
C ARG A 27 9.90 13.66 -13.31
N TYR A 28 9.17 13.91 -14.39
CA TYR A 28 9.53 13.51 -15.74
C TYR A 28 10.47 14.54 -16.38
N GLN A 29 11.30 14.11 -17.33
CA GLN A 29 12.18 15.02 -18.09
C GLN A 29 11.45 16.16 -18.80
N THR A 30 10.18 15.95 -19.14
CA THR A 30 9.27 16.96 -19.72
C THR A 30 8.87 18.07 -18.74
N GLY A 31 9.23 17.95 -17.45
CA GLY A 31 8.88 18.87 -16.38
C GLY A 31 7.57 18.52 -15.65
N PHE A 32 6.76 17.60 -16.18
CA PHE A 32 5.55 17.12 -15.51
C PHE A 32 5.90 16.36 -14.24
N GLY A 33 5.07 16.52 -13.21
CA GLY A 33 5.18 15.79 -11.95
C GLY A 33 3.94 14.95 -11.71
N ALA A 34 4.12 13.79 -11.09
CA ALA A 34 3.04 12.89 -10.70
C ALA A 34 3.32 12.28 -9.32
N TYR A 35 2.30 11.67 -8.74
CA TYR A 35 2.45 10.81 -7.57
C TYR A 35 2.22 9.37 -8.01
N GLU A 36 3.12 8.48 -7.61
CA GLU A 36 3.12 7.08 -8.02
C GLU A 36 3.43 6.16 -6.85
N VAL A 37 2.97 4.92 -6.95
CA VAL A 37 3.36 3.84 -6.04
C VAL A 37 4.46 3.04 -6.72
N ILE A 38 5.66 3.08 -6.15
CA ILE A 38 6.88 2.57 -6.79
C ILE A 38 7.59 1.61 -5.83
N ALA A 39 8.11 0.51 -6.38
CA ALA A 39 8.95 -0.40 -5.63
C ALA A 39 10.42 0.08 -5.58
N TRP A 40 11.07 -0.12 -4.44
CA TRP A 40 12.51 -0.03 -4.25
C TRP A 40 13.05 -1.44 -4.04
N ASP A 41 14.04 -1.87 -4.83
CA ASP A 41 14.60 -3.23 -4.74
C ASP A 41 15.70 -3.38 -3.68
N GLY A 42 16.11 -2.28 -3.05
CA GLY A 42 17.25 -2.21 -2.12
C GLY A 42 18.37 -1.31 -2.62
N GLU A 43 18.48 -1.13 -3.94
CA GLU A 43 19.54 -0.37 -4.59
C GLU A 43 19.03 0.70 -5.56
N GLN A 44 17.89 0.44 -6.20
CA GLN A 44 17.30 1.32 -7.21
C GLN A 44 15.75 1.30 -7.21
N TRP A 45 15.19 2.41 -7.68
CA TRP A 45 13.76 2.53 -7.90
C TRP A 45 13.37 1.72 -9.15
N GLN A 46 12.28 0.96 -9.05
CA GLN A 46 11.72 0.19 -10.16
C GLN A 46 10.89 1.10 -11.08
N LEU A 47 11.57 2.00 -11.79
CA LEU A 47 10.99 3.01 -12.69
C LEU A 47 11.88 3.23 -13.92
N ASP A 48 11.33 3.87 -14.94
CA ASP A 48 12.10 4.23 -16.13
C ASP A 48 13.19 5.26 -15.80
N ALA A 49 14.38 5.10 -16.38
CA ALA A 49 15.55 5.94 -16.09
C ALA A 49 15.34 7.43 -16.41
N SER A 50 14.34 7.80 -17.23
CA SER A 50 13.96 9.18 -17.52
C SER A 50 13.13 9.84 -16.41
N VAL A 51 12.72 9.09 -15.39
CA VAL A 51 11.89 9.57 -14.28
C VAL A 51 12.74 9.69 -13.02
N ARG A 52 12.58 10.81 -12.30
CA ARG A 52 13.30 11.07 -11.04
C ARG A 52 12.32 11.12 -9.88
N VAL A 53 12.60 10.36 -8.82
CA VAL A 53 11.94 10.54 -7.52
C VAL A 53 12.47 11.81 -6.86
N VAL A 54 11.55 12.71 -6.49
CA VAL A 54 11.88 13.98 -5.81
C VAL A 54 11.52 13.96 -4.33
N GLY A 55 10.65 13.03 -3.92
CA GLY A 55 10.33 12.78 -2.52
C GLY A 55 9.57 11.47 -2.38
N TRP A 56 9.69 10.81 -1.23
CA TRP A 56 9.00 9.55 -0.97
C TRP A 56 8.56 9.41 0.49
N ILE A 57 7.66 8.48 0.73
CA ILE A 57 7.27 7.96 2.04
C ILE A 57 6.98 6.46 1.89
N ALA A 58 7.27 5.66 2.92
CA ALA A 58 6.89 4.25 2.92
C ALA A 58 5.38 4.11 2.72
N PHE A 59 4.94 3.15 1.90
CA PHE A 59 3.52 3.09 1.53
C PHE A 59 2.63 2.77 2.74
N ASP A 60 3.11 1.95 3.67
CA ASP A 60 2.42 1.67 4.93
C ASP A 60 2.28 2.93 5.79
N ASP A 61 3.31 3.77 5.88
CA ASP A 61 3.27 5.06 6.57
C ASP A 61 2.30 6.03 5.89
N PHE A 62 2.24 6.03 4.57
CA PHE A 62 1.25 6.80 3.83
C PHE A 62 -0.17 6.36 4.18
N LEU A 63 -0.45 5.05 4.18
CA LEU A 63 -1.76 4.50 4.51
C LEU A 63 -2.20 4.83 5.94
N LYS A 64 -1.27 4.94 6.91
CA LYS A 64 -1.59 5.38 8.28
C LYS A 64 -2.19 6.78 8.35
N ASN A 65 -2.01 7.61 7.32
CA ASN A 65 -2.61 8.94 7.24
C ASN A 65 -4.02 8.93 6.62
N LEU A 66 -4.46 7.80 6.05
CA LEU A 66 -5.75 7.68 5.40
C LEU A 66 -6.76 7.05 6.36
N ASP A 67 -7.88 7.74 6.57
CA ASP A 67 -9.06 7.15 7.20
C ASP A 67 -9.87 6.40 6.14
N ILE A 68 -9.42 5.19 5.81
CA ILE A 68 -10.03 4.32 4.80
C ILE A 68 -10.54 3.04 5.44
N ASN A 69 -11.80 2.71 5.15
CA ASN A 69 -12.40 1.45 5.54
C ASN A 69 -12.37 0.46 4.37
N TRP A 70 -12.33 -0.83 4.68
CA TRP A 70 -12.46 -1.88 3.67
C TRP A 70 -13.79 -1.74 2.91
N PRO A 71 -13.84 -2.03 1.59
CA PRO A 71 -15.06 -1.91 0.81
C PRO A 71 -16.20 -2.77 1.38
N VAL A 72 -17.35 -2.14 1.66
CA VAL A 72 -18.53 -2.81 2.24
C VAL A 72 -19.06 -3.93 1.34
N SER A 73 -18.91 -3.80 0.02
CA SER A 73 -19.33 -4.82 -0.94
C SER A 73 -18.62 -6.17 -0.76
N ASP A 74 -17.46 -6.17 -0.11
CA ASP A 74 -16.64 -7.36 0.12
C ASP A 74 -16.95 -8.06 1.46
N GLN A 75 -17.82 -7.48 2.29
CA GLN A 75 -18.20 -8.05 3.60
C GLN A 75 -18.87 -9.43 3.54
N LYS A 76 -19.30 -9.86 2.35
CA LYS A 76 -19.84 -11.22 2.14
C LYS A 76 -18.78 -12.28 2.37
N ALA A 77 -17.54 -12.03 1.96
CA ALA A 77 -16.42 -12.93 2.19
C ALA A 77 -16.13 -13.07 3.69
N ASP A 78 -16.12 -11.96 4.43
CA ASP A 78 -15.95 -11.95 5.88
C ASP A 78 -17.03 -12.76 6.60
N ALA A 79 -18.29 -12.62 6.19
CA ALA A 79 -19.40 -13.36 6.80
C ALA A 79 -19.30 -14.87 6.52
N ALA A 80 -18.94 -15.26 5.29
CA ALA A 80 -18.73 -16.66 4.92
C ALA A 80 -17.57 -17.28 5.70
N PHE A 81 -16.43 -16.59 5.75
CA PHE A 81 -15.26 -17.01 6.53
C PHE A 81 -15.61 -17.16 8.02
N LYS A 82 -16.30 -16.17 8.61
CA LYS A 82 -16.68 -16.23 10.03
C LYS A 82 -17.61 -17.40 10.34
N ALA A 83 -18.62 -17.64 9.50
CA ALA A 83 -19.53 -18.78 9.66
C ALA A 83 -18.77 -20.12 9.58
N GLN A 84 -17.81 -20.23 8.66
CA GLN A 84 -16.98 -21.42 8.52
C GLN A 84 -16.00 -21.60 9.70
N TYR A 85 -15.39 -20.51 10.18
CA TYR A 85 -14.54 -20.52 11.37
C TYR A 85 -15.34 -20.96 12.60
N GLU A 86 -16.53 -20.40 12.83
CA GLU A 86 -17.38 -20.77 13.97
C GLU A 86 -17.84 -22.23 13.90
N ALA A 87 -18.15 -22.74 12.71
CA ALA A 87 -18.53 -24.14 12.51
C ALA A 87 -17.37 -25.14 12.76
N ASN A 88 -16.12 -24.71 12.55
CA ASN A 88 -14.94 -25.57 12.62
C ASN A 88 -13.98 -25.23 13.77
N LYS A 89 -14.32 -24.27 14.65
CA LYS A 89 -13.44 -23.77 15.71
C LYS A 89 -12.89 -24.85 16.65
N ASP A 90 -13.65 -25.93 16.87
CA ASP A 90 -13.26 -27.04 17.75
C ASP A 90 -12.38 -28.09 17.04
N ASN A 91 -12.31 -28.03 15.70
CA ASN A 91 -11.49 -28.90 14.84
C ASN A 91 -10.40 -28.12 14.09
N PHE A 92 -10.19 -26.84 14.43
CA PHE A 92 -9.28 -25.96 13.71
C PHE A 92 -7.84 -26.45 13.85
N LYS A 93 -7.24 -26.87 12.73
CA LYS A 93 -5.81 -27.14 12.65
C LYS A 93 -5.12 -25.85 12.20
N PRO A 94 -4.09 -25.36 12.92
CA PRO A 94 -3.44 -24.08 12.64
C PRO A 94 -2.90 -23.89 11.22
N ASP A 95 -2.68 -24.98 10.49
CA ASP A 95 -2.04 -24.98 9.16
C ASP A 95 -3.03 -25.22 7.99
N GLU A 96 -4.34 -25.27 8.27
CA GLU A 96 -5.35 -25.52 7.23
C GLU A 96 -5.84 -24.18 6.65
N PHE A 97 -5.25 -23.76 5.53
CA PHE A 97 -5.74 -22.62 4.76
C PHE A 97 -7.12 -22.95 4.19
N VAL A 98 -8.08 -22.09 4.48
CA VAL A 98 -9.45 -22.20 3.97
C VAL A 98 -9.61 -21.18 2.83
N GLU A 99 -9.62 -21.68 1.60
CA GLU A 99 -10.00 -20.88 0.44
C GLU A 99 -11.54 -20.78 0.38
N VAL A 100 -12.05 -19.56 0.22
CA VAL A 100 -13.46 -19.28 -0.01
C VAL A 100 -13.59 -18.84 -1.46
N GLU A 101 -14.26 -19.65 -2.30
CA GLU A 101 -14.56 -19.34 -3.71
C GLU A 101 -15.61 -18.22 -3.88
#